data_AF-A0A967B7S3-F1
#
_entry.id   AF-A0A967B7S3-F1
#
_cell.length_a   1.000
_cell.length_b   1.000
_cell.length_c   1.000
_cell.angle_alpha   90.00
_cell.angle_beta   90.00
_cell.angle_gamma   90.00
#
_symmetry.space_group_name_H-M   'P 1'
#
loop_
_entity.id
_entity.type
_entity.pdbx_description
1 polymer ?
#
loop_
_entity_poly.entity_id
_entity_poly.type
_entity_poly.pdbx_seq_one_letter_code
_entity_poly.pdbx_strand_id
1 'polypeptide(L)'
;MPAAVAFFRNLNLGHPGSPDRLGLEAAFARAGADGIRSFQTNGTVAFEARAPKTVAARHDQRRSDPPDRDCTSGTARHVWRRMPCQI
;
A
#
# COMPACT_ATOMS: atom_id res chain seq x y z
N MET A 1 13.84 5.80 17.44
CA MET A 1 12.85 5.14 16.57
C MET A 1 13.59 4.04 15.81
N PRO A 2 13.11 2.78 15.75
CA PRO A 2 13.80 1.76 14.97
C PRO A 2 13.65 2.03 13.46
N ALA A 3 14.73 1.80 12.72
CA ALA A 3 14.75 1.84 11.27
C ALA A 3 14.27 0.49 10.69
N ALA A 4 13.54 0.55 9.58
CA ALA A 4 13.06 -0.62 8.85
C ALA A 4 13.01 -0.35 7.34
N VAL A 5 12.99 -1.45 6.58
CA VAL A 5 12.78 -1.42 5.13
C VAL A 5 11.57 -2.29 4.79
N ALA A 6 10.61 -1.71 4.07
CA ALA A 6 9.47 -2.42 3.50
C ALA A 6 9.73 -2.71 2.02
N PHE A 7 9.52 -3.96 1.62
CA PHE A 7 9.62 -4.41 0.23
C PHE A 7 8.22 -4.74 -0.27
N PHE A 8 7.71 -3.92 -1.19
CA PHE A 8 6.47 -4.22 -1.89
C PHE A 8 6.80 -4.99 -3.17
N ARG A 9 6.05 -6.05 -3.46
CA ARG A 9 6.13 -6.72 -4.77
C ARG A 9 5.01 -6.18 -5.66
N ASN A 10 5.31 -6.01 -6.95
CA ASN A 10 4.32 -5.56 -7.94
C ASN A 10 3.78 -4.13 -7.68
N LEU A 11 4.53 -3.30 -6.95
CA LEU A 11 4.24 -1.88 -6.75
C LEU A 11 5.04 -1.08 -7.77
N ASN A 12 4.59 -1.09 -9.02
CA ASN A 12 5.27 -0.39 -10.11
C ASN A 12 4.87 1.09 -10.12
N LEU A 13 5.65 1.94 -9.47
CA LEU A 13 5.30 3.35 -9.25
C LEU A 13 4.92 4.08 -10.56
N GLY A 14 3.78 4.78 -10.55
CA GLY A 14 3.33 5.60 -11.67
C GLY A 14 2.63 4.82 -12.80
N HIS A 15 2.48 3.51 -12.70
CA HIS A 15 1.53 2.80 -13.56
C HIS A 15 0.08 3.11 -13.16
N PRO A 16 -0.88 3.05 -14.09
CA PRO A 16 -2.29 3.19 -13.75
C PRO A 16 -2.64 2.31 -12.54
N GLY A 17 -3.37 2.86 -11.57
CA GLY A 17 -3.79 2.13 -10.36
C GLY A 17 -2.74 1.86 -9.29
N SER A 18 -1.48 2.19 -9.55
CA SER A 18 -0.42 2.22 -8.53
C SER A 18 -0.27 3.64 -7.98
N PRO A 19 0.21 3.79 -6.73
CA PRO A 19 0.64 5.10 -6.25
C PRO A 19 1.86 5.57 -7.05
N ASP A 20 2.05 6.88 -7.11
CA ASP A 20 3.35 7.46 -7.45
C ASP A 20 4.24 7.51 -6.20
N ARG A 21 5.49 7.95 -6.39
CA ARG A 21 6.46 8.09 -5.30
C ARG A 21 5.92 8.93 -4.15
N LEU A 22 5.37 10.11 -4.47
CA LEU A 22 4.90 11.06 -3.47
C LEU A 22 3.73 10.51 -2.67
N GLY A 23 2.79 9.84 -3.34
CA GLY A 23 1.65 9.18 -2.71
C GLY A 23 2.07 8.04 -1.78
N LEU A 24 3.08 7.25 -2.17
CA LEU A 24 3.62 6.20 -1.32
C LEU A 24 4.29 6.79 -0.06
N GLU A 25 5.12 7.82 -0.22
CA GLU A 25 5.80 8.47 0.90
C GLU A 25 4.81 9.16 1.85
N ALA A 26 3.80 9.85 1.30
CA ALA A 26 2.73 10.45 2.09
C ALA A 26 1.93 9.40 2.87
N ALA A 27 1.71 8.22 2.31
CA ALA A 27 1.01 7.13 3.00
C ALA A 27 1.79 6.67 4.25
N PHE A 28 3.10 6.49 4.13
CA PHE A 28 3.97 6.14 5.27
C PHE A 28 3.98 7.24 6.33
N ALA A 29 4.02 8.51 5.92
CA ALA A 29 3.98 9.64 6.85
C ALA A 29 2.66 9.65 7.65
N ARG A 30 1.52 9.43 6.98
CA ARG A 30 0.21 9.31 7.63
C ARG A 30 0.09 8.11 8.56
N ALA A 31 0.88 7.06 8.33
CA ALA A 31 0.97 5.90 9.21
C ALA A 31 1.89 6.14 10.43
N GLY A 32 2.52 7.31 10.53
CA GLY A 32 3.40 7.68 11.65
C GLY A 32 4.85 7.24 11.45
N ALA A 33 5.29 7.11 10.20
CA ALA A 33 6.69 6.91 9.88
C ALA A 33 7.43 8.25 9.65
N ASP A 34 8.69 8.27 10.02
CA ASP A 34 9.63 9.37 9.81
C ASP A 34 10.77 8.92 8.88
N GLY A 35 11.56 9.88 8.36
CA GLY A 35 12.75 9.56 7.57
C GLY A 35 12.49 8.78 6.27
N ILE A 36 11.29 8.90 5.70
CA ILE A 36 10.81 8.04 4.61
C ILE A 36 11.58 8.31 3.33
N ARG A 37 12.07 7.25 2.68
CA ARG A 37 12.70 7.30 1.35
C ARG A 37 12.26 6.11 0.51
N SER A 38 11.62 6.38 -0.63
CA SER A 38 11.31 5.35 -1.62
C SER A 38 12.47 5.16 -2.59
N PHE A 39 12.85 3.91 -2.85
CA PHE A 39 13.94 3.55 -3.74
C PHE A 39 13.41 2.83 -4.99
N GLN A 40 13.89 3.28 -6.14
CA GLN A 40 13.57 2.73 -7.46
C GLN A 40 12.07 2.73 -7.77
N THR A 41 11.67 2.02 -8.84
CA THR A 41 10.27 1.87 -9.29
C THR A 41 9.58 0.66 -8.68
N ASN A 42 10.31 -0.24 -8.03
CA ASN A 42 9.82 -1.54 -7.57
C ASN A 42 9.11 -1.50 -6.21
N GLY A 43 9.06 -0.34 -5.55
CA GLY A 43 8.35 -0.18 -4.27
C GLY A 43 9.15 -0.62 -3.05
N THR A 44 10.43 -0.25 -2.95
CA THR A 44 11.19 -0.39 -1.69
C THR A 44 11.11 0.91 -0.90
N VAL A 45 10.82 0.85 0.40
CA VAL A 45 10.73 2.04 1.28
C VAL A 45 11.57 1.84 2.54
N ALA A 46 12.52 2.73 2.78
CA ALA A 46 13.23 2.83 4.06
C ALA A 46 12.56 3.91 4.93
N PHE A 47 12.39 3.63 6.23
CA PHE A 47 11.71 4.53 7.15
C PHE A 47 12.05 4.22 8.61
N GLU A 48 11.70 5.15 9.50
CA GLU A 48 11.75 4.98 10.95
C GLU A 48 10.33 4.99 11.53
N ALA A 49 10.02 4.13 12.50
CA ALA A 49 8.71 4.13 13.14
C ALA A 49 8.76 3.44 14.50
N ARG A 50 7.91 3.82 15.46
CA ARG A 50 7.79 3.10 16.75
C ARG A 50 7.38 1.64 16.58
N ALA A 51 6.53 1.36 15.59
CA ALA A 51 5.97 0.04 15.30
C ALA A 51 6.06 -0.27 13.79
N PRO A 52 7.26 -0.60 13.26
CA PRO A 52 7.51 -0.67 11.81
C PRO A 52 6.68 -1.74 11.09
N LYS A 53 6.39 -2.87 11.75
CA LYS A 53 5.51 -3.91 11.19
C LYS A 53 4.07 -3.42 11.00
N THR A 54 3.53 -2.65 11.94
CA THR A 54 2.17 -2.09 11.86
C THR A 54 2.06 -1.04 10.76
N VAL A 55 3.10 -0.19 10.61
CA VAL A 55 3.18 0.77 9.52
C VAL A 55 3.17 0.04 8.18
N ALA A 56 4.07 -0.93 7.97
CA ALA A 56 4.13 -1.67 6.71
C ALA A 56 2.83 -2.45 6.41
N ALA A 57 2.22 -3.09 7.40
CA ALA A 57 0.98 -3.86 7.23
C ALA A 57 -0.23 -3.00 6.82
N ARG A 58 -0.28 -1.71 7.23
CA ARG A 58 -1.33 -0.78 6.75
C ARG A 58 -1.23 -0.51 5.25
N HIS A 59 -0.05 -0.71 4.67
CA HIS A 59 0.19 -0.55 3.24
C HIS A 59 0.17 -1.87 2.48
N ASP A 60 0.08 -3.01 3.17
CA ASP A 60 -0.21 -4.34 2.64
C ASP A 60 -1.72 -4.63 2.58
N GLN A 61 -2.55 -3.58 2.64
CA GLN A 61 -4.00 -3.73 2.59
C GLN A 61 -4.44 -4.16 1.19
N ARG A 62 -4.46 -5.49 0.98
CA ARG A 62 -5.61 -6.12 0.36
C ARG A 62 -6.85 -5.47 0.98
N ARG A 63 -7.71 -4.97 0.09
CA ARG A 63 -9.11 -4.57 0.28
C ARG A 63 -9.88 -5.59 1.13
N SER A 64 -9.66 -5.58 2.44
CA SER A 64 -10.34 -6.40 3.44
C SER A 64 -11.34 -5.57 4.22
N ASP A 65 -12.11 -4.74 3.51
CA ASP A 65 -13.50 -4.55 3.88
C ASP A 65 -14.29 -5.57 3.05
N PRO A 66 -15.15 -6.42 3.65
CA PRO A 66 -16.19 -7.04 2.87
C PRO A 66 -17.00 -5.90 2.22
N PRO A 67 -17.30 -5.94 0.91
CA PRO A 67 -18.34 -5.06 0.43
C PRO A 67 -19.59 -5.47 1.20
N ASP A 68 -20.17 -4.54 1.95
CA ASP A 68 -21.57 -4.65 2.34
C ASP A 68 -22.34 -4.81 1.03
N ARG A 69 -22.64 -6.06 0.69
CA ARG A 69 -23.44 -6.41 -0.48
C ARG A 69 -24.83 -6.64 0.07
N ASP A 70 -25.55 -5.53 0.23
CA ASP A 70 -26.94 -5.58 -0.16
C ASP A 70 -26.96 -5.80 -1.68
N CYS A 71 -27.31 -7.03 -2.06
CA CYS A 71 -27.54 -7.43 -3.42
C CYS A 71 -28.83 -6.76 -3.92
N THR A 72 -28.81 -5.49 -4.29
CA THR A 72 -29.76 -4.95 -5.28
C THR A 72 -29.27 -3.63 -5.87
N SER A 73 -29.37 -3.55 -7.20
CA SER A 73 -29.26 -2.34 -8.04
C SER A 73 -27.92 -1.59 -8.12
N GLY A 74 -27.31 -1.67 -9.32
CA GLY A 74 -26.83 -0.46 -10.00
C GLY A 74 -25.36 -0.07 -9.82
N THR A 75 -24.58 -0.38 -10.84
CA THR A 75 -23.55 0.53 -11.39
C THR A 75 -22.46 1.06 -10.45
N ALA A 76 -21.38 0.31 -10.30
CA ALA A 76 -20.08 0.90 -9.92
C ALA A 76 -18.95 0.24 -10.71
N ARG A 77 -18.56 0.91 -11.80
CA ARG A 77 -17.28 0.67 -12.47
C ARG A 77 -16.15 1.22 -11.59
N HIS A 78 -14.96 0.65 -11.82
CA HIS A 78 -13.70 0.87 -11.12
C HIS A 78 -13.56 0.10 -9.81
N VAL A 79 -12.92 -1.07 -9.89
CA VAL A 79 -11.80 -1.42 -8.99
C VAL A 79 -10.97 -2.55 -9.62
N TRP A 80 -9.67 -2.33 -9.53
CA TRP A 80 -8.55 -3.19 -9.90
C TRP A 80 -8.76 -4.66 -9.51
N ARG A 81 -8.72 -5.53 -10.54
CA ARG A 81 -9.03 -6.95 -10.44
C ARG A 81 -7.89 -7.70 -9.74
N ARG A 82 -8.33 -8.60 -8.83
CA ARG A 82 -7.64 -9.77 -8.27
C ARG A 82 -6.48 -10.31 -9.13
N MET A 83 -5.34 -10.58 -8.51
CA MET A 83 -4.57 -11.80 -8.79
C MET A 83 -4.37 -12.61 -7.49
N PRO A 84 -4.44 -13.95 -7.55
CA PRO A 84 -4.36 -14.83 -6.38
C PRO A 84 -2.92 -15.04 -5.91
N CYS A 85 -2.73 -15.15 -4.60
CA CYS A 85 -1.51 -15.70 -4.00
C CYS A 85 -1.39 -17.17 -4.39
N GLN A 86 -0.22 -17.59 -4.88
CA GLN A 86 0.25 -18.96 -4.71
C GLN A 86 1.36 -18.96 -3.65
N ILE A 87 1.32 -20.03 -2.85
CA ILE A 87 2.11 -20.34 -1.64
C ILE A 87 3.62 -20.27 -1.90
#